data_AF-A0A504YWN5-F1
#
_entry.id   AF-A0A504YWN5-F1
#
_cell.length_a   1.000
_cell.length_b   1.000
_cell.length_c   1.000
_cell.angle_alpha   90.00
_cell.angle_beta   90.00
_cell.angle_gamma   90.00
#
_symmetry.space_group_name_H-M   'P 1'
#
loop_
_entity.id
_entity.type
_entity.pdbx_description
1 polymer ?
#
loop_
_entity_poly.entity_id
_entity_poly.type
_entity_poly.pdbx_seq_one_letter_code
_entity_poly.pdbx_strand_id
1 'polypeptide(L)'
;MTEKVLVLYIFDQDISQKFKNRLVVQKNVMRNYGNGRPIGVAENITYIRGIWKPNMTIALLQFDNEEQGCLWMQSDPHFRRHDWLDDHGYYCHTDAM
;
A
#
# COMPACT_ATOMS: atom_id res chain seq x y z
N MET A 1 -3.27 1.12 23.76
CA MET A 1 -2.67 1.71 22.54
C MET A 1 -3.28 0.96 21.38
N THR A 2 -3.92 1.63 20.44
CA THR A 2 -4.51 0.98 19.26
C THR A 2 -3.38 0.70 18.27
N GLU A 3 -3.17 -0.56 17.91
CA GLU A 3 -2.13 -0.94 16.96
C GLU A 3 -2.51 -0.48 15.55
N LYS A 4 -1.64 0.32 14.95
CA LYS A 4 -1.83 0.79 13.57
C LYS A 4 -1.38 -0.28 12.60
N VAL A 5 -2.09 -0.41 11.50
CA VAL A 5 -1.76 -1.35 10.42
C VAL A 5 -1.10 -0.63 9.25
N LEU A 6 -0.29 -1.37 8.51
CA LEU A 6 0.33 -0.91 7.26
C LEU A 6 -0.19 -1.74 6.10
N VAL A 7 -0.64 -1.07 5.05
CA VAL A 7 -0.90 -1.68 3.74
C VAL A 7 0.32 -1.43 2.86
N LEU A 8 0.88 -2.53 2.36
CA LEU A 8 2.05 -2.55 1.49
C LEU A 8 1.65 -2.81 0.05
N TYR A 9 2.07 -1.93 -0.86
CA TYR A 9 1.98 -2.15 -2.30
C TYR A 9 3.39 -2.35 -2.86
N ILE A 10 3.62 -3.44 -3.60
CA ILE A 10 4.88 -3.70 -4.31
C ILE A 10 4.58 -3.84 -5.80
N PHE A 11 5.04 -2.93 -6.64
CA PHE A 11 4.65 -2.91 -8.06
C PHE A 11 5.75 -2.39 -8.97
N ASP A 12 5.58 -2.54 -10.28
CA ASP A 12 6.56 -2.09 -11.27
C ASP A 12 6.79 -0.56 -11.22
N GLN A 13 8.05 -0.13 -11.24
CA GLN A 13 8.43 1.27 -11.18
C GLN A 13 7.82 2.11 -12.30
N ASP A 14 7.51 1.52 -13.46
CA ASP A 14 6.91 2.22 -14.61
C ASP A 14 5.53 2.82 -14.28
N ILE A 15 4.81 2.27 -13.30
CA ILE A 15 3.49 2.78 -12.87
C ILE A 15 3.53 3.63 -11.60
N SER A 16 4.73 3.89 -11.04
CA SER A 16 4.93 4.70 -9.83
C SER A 16 4.33 6.09 -9.91
N GLN A 17 4.49 6.80 -11.02
CA GLN A 17 3.93 8.14 -11.17
C GLN A 17 2.40 8.11 -11.20
N LYS A 18 1.81 7.12 -11.88
CA LYS A 18 0.36 6.91 -11.92
C LYS A 18 -0.18 6.59 -10.54
N PHE A 19 0.52 5.74 -9.77
CA PHE A 19 0.20 5.43 -8.38
C PHE A 19 0.21 6.68 -7.50
N LYS A 20 1.30 7.45 -7.52
CA LYS A 20 1.45 8.70 -6.74
C LYS A 20 0.33 9.70 -7.04
N ASN A 21 0.01 9.91 -8.31
CA ASN A 21 -1.05 10.83 -8.72
C ASN A 21 -2.43 10.40 -8.15
N ARG A 22 -2.75 9.10 -8.18
CA ARG A 22 -3.99 8.59 -7.57
C ARG A 22 -3.99 8.72 -6.06
N LEU A 23 -2.86 8.46 -5.42
CA LEU A 23 -2.73 8.54 -3.97
C LEU A 23 -3.00 9.96 -3.45
N VAL A 24 -2.58 10.99 -4.20
CA VAL A 24 -2.90 12.39 -3.89
C VAL A 24 -4.42 12.62 -3.88
N VAL A 25 -5.16 12.08 -4.85
CA VAL A 25 -6.63 12.17 -4.90
C VAL A 25 -7.28 11.41 -3.74
N GLN A 26 -6.73 10.25 -3.38
CA GLN A 26 -7.26 9.39 -2.31
C GLN A 26 -6.96 9.89 -0.90
N LYS A 27 -6.03 10.83 -0.71
CA LYS A 27 -5.57 11.27 0.62
C LYS A 27 -6.71 11.68 1.56
N ASN A 28 -7.72 12.39 1.06
CA ASN A 28 -8.87 12.80 1.89
C ASN A 28 -9.85 11.64 2.13
N VAL A 29 -10.01 10.75 1.15
CA VAL A 29 -10.85 9.56 1.29
C VAL A 29 -10.27 8.64 2.36
N MET A 30 -8.95 8.37 2.31
CA MET A 30 -8.24 7.55 3.30
C MET A 30 -8.47 8.02 4.74
N ARG A 31 -8.51 9.34 4.99
CA ARG A 31 -8.74 9.88 6.34
C ARG A 31 -10.08 9.45 6.94
N ASN A 32 -11.09 9.22 6.10
CA ASN A 32 -12.41 8.75 6.55
C ASN A 32 -12.38 7.27 6.96
N TYR A 33 -11.34 6.53 6.58
CA TYR A 33 -11.11 5.14 6.97
C TYR A 33 -10.03 5.09 8.04
N GLY A 34 -10.40 5.26 9.32
CA GLY A 34 -9.46 5.13 10.45
C GLY A 34 -8.22 6.00 10.33
N ASN A 35 -8.39 7.31 10.06
CA ASN A 35 -7.31 8.28 9.88
C ASN A 35 -6.22 7.85 8.87
N GLY A 36 -6.65 7.11 7.84
CA GLY A 36 -5.77 6.57 6.82
C GLY A 36 -4.89 7.65 6.19
N ARG A 37 -3.61 7.32 5.98
CA ARG A 37 -2.65 8.25 5.37
C ARG A 37 -1.53 7.52 4.61
N PRO A 38 -1.01 8.14 3.54
CA PRO A 38 0.24 7.68 2.95
C PRO A 38 1.41 7.95 3.90
N ILE A 39 2.28 6.97 4.06
CA ILE A 39 3.54 7.09 4.81
C ILE A 39 4.68 7.44 3.86
N GLY A 40 4.75 6.76 2.71
CA GLY A 40 5.79 7.02 1.73
C GLY A 40 5.75 6.07 0.54
N VAL A 41 6.54 6.43 -0.48
CA VAL A 41 6.78 5.62 -1.68
C VAL A 41 8.29 5.57 -1.90
N ALA A 42 8.84 4.38 -2.10
CA ALA A 42 10.26 4.12 -2.33
C ALA A 42 10.44 3.48 -3.71
N GLU A 43 11.08 4.21 -4.61
CA GLU A 43 11.39 3.76 -5.98
C GLU A 43 12.82 3.20 -6.09
N ASN A 44 13.71 3.58 -5.17
CA ASN A 44 15.09 3.08 -5.11
C ASN A 44 15.25 2.18 -3.89
N ILE A 45 15.24 0.87 -4.10
CA ILE A 45 15.30 -0.12 -3.04
C ILE A 45 16.69 -0.76 -3.00
N THR A 46 17.37 -0.60 -1.88
CA THR A 46 18.58 -1.38 -1.58
C THR A 46 18.16 -2.65 -0.88
N TYR A 47 18.47 -3.79 -1.49
CA TYR A 47 18.09 -5.09 -0.98
C TYR A 47 19.27 -5.78 -0.28
N ILE A 48 19.04 -6.29 0.93
CA ILE A 48 20.11 -6.80 1.80
C ILE A 48 20.26 -8.33 1.72
N ARG A 49 19.16 -9.10 1.61
CA ARG A 49 19.20 -10.57 1.66
C ARG A 49 17.98 -11.24 1.02
N GLY A 50 18.21 -12.22 0.14
CA GLY A 50 17.20 -13.10 -0.51
C GLY A 50 17.14 -12.89 -2.03
N ILE A 51 15.94 -12.85 -2.62
CA ILE A 51 15.72 -12.46 -4.03
C ILE A 51 14.74 -11.28 -4.07
N TRP A 52 15.10 -10.22 -4.80
CA TRP A 52 14.24 -9.07 -5.08
C TRP A 52 14.18 -8.81 -6.58
N LYS A 53 12.98 -8.60 -7.11
CA LYS A 53 12.79 -8.25 -8.52
C LYS A 53 13.29 -6.82 -8.76
N PRO A 54 14.16 -6.58 -9.76
CA PRO A 54 14.57 -5.22 -10.14
C PRO A 54 13.38 -4.35 -10.53
N ASN A 55 13.56 -3.02 -10.46
CA ASN A 55 12.57 -2.03 -10.89
C ASN A 55 11.21 -2.15 -10.18
N MET A 56 11.21 -2.58 -8.91
CA MET A 56 10.01 -2.58 -8.08
C MET A 56 9.98 -1.32 -7.21
N THR A 57 8.79 -0.77 -7.05
CA THR A 57 8.44 0.31 -6.13
C THR A 57 7.67 -0.25 -4.94
N ILE A 58 7.98 0.26 -3.74
CA ILE A 58 7.22 -0.02 -2.52
C ILE A 58 6.43 1.24 -2.14
N ALA A 59 5.14 1.09 -1.84
CA ALA A 59 4.35 2.14 -1.18
C ALA A 59 3.78 1.63 0.15
N LEU A 60 3.82 2.52 1.15
CA LEU A 60 3.33 2.25 2.52
C LEU A 60 2.18 3.20 2.85
N LEU A 61 1.04 2.62 3.22
CA LEU A 61 -0.14 3.34 3.70
C LEU A 61 -0.44 2.88 5.13
N GLN A 62 -0.83 3.80 6.01
CA GLN A 62 -1.14 3.49 7.41
C GLN A 62 -2.61 3.74 7.70
N PHE A 63 -3.23 2.84 8.48
CA PHE A 63 -4.59 2.96 8.99
C PHE A 63 -4.63 2.64 10.49
N ASP A 64 -5.66 3.09 11.19
CA ASP A 64 -5.81 2.87 12.63
C ASP A 64 -6.10 1.41 13.00
N ASN A 65 -6.63 0.60 12.09
CA ASN A 65 -6.83 -0.85 12.25
C ASN A 65 -7.03 -1.55 10.89
N GLU A 66 -6.97 -2.89 10.90
CA GLU A 66 -7.09 -3.75 9.71
C GLU A 66 -8.41 -3.56 8.96
N GLU A 67 -9.54 -3.52 9.69
CA GLU A 67 -10.88 -3.38 9.10
C GLU A 67 -10.96 -2.12 8.22
N GLN A 68 -10.48 -0.98 8.74
CA GLN A 68 -10.49 0.29 7.99
C GLN A 68 -9.58 0.26 6.76
N GLY A 69 -8.41 -0.37 6.86
CA GLY A 69 -7.52 -0.58 5.71
C GLY A 69 -8.19 -1.42 4.63
N CYS A 70 -8.83 -2.53 5.02
CA CYS A 70 -9.57 -3.41 4.12
C CYS A 70 -10.76 -2.71 3.45
N LEU A 71 -11.57 -1.97 4.21
CA LEU A 71 -12.69 -1.21 3.67
C LEU A 71 -12.23 -0.13 2.68
N TRP A 72 -11.14 0.56 2.97
CA TRP A 72 -10.58 1.55 2.04
C TRP A 72 -10.12 0.90 0.72
N MET A 73 -9.38 -0.21 0.79
CA MET A 73 -8.93 -0.94 -0.42
C MET A 73 -10.11 -1.39 -1.28
N GLN A 74 -11.21 -1.77 -0.64
CA GLN A 74 -12.44 -2.13 -1.33
C GLN A 74 -13.23 -0.92 -1.82
N SER A 75 -12.95 0.32 -1.40
CA SER A 75 -13.78 1.49 -1.74
C SER A 75 -13.52 2.05 -3.15
N ASP A 76 -12.25 2.06 -3.61
CA ASP A 76 -11.86 2.64 -4.90
C ASP A 76 -11.70 1.55 -5.97
N PRO A 77 -12.38 1.66 -7.13
CA PRO A 77 -12.32 0.65 -8.20
C PRO A 77 -10.91 0.36 -8.73
N HIS A 78 -9.98 1.31 -8.66
CA HIS A 78 -8.61 1.09 -9.10
C HIS A 78 -7.83 0.37 -8.01
N PHE A 79 -7.92 0.79 -6.75
CA PHE A 79 -7.28 0.00 -5.67
C PHE A 79 -7.92 -1.38 -5.47
N ARG A 80 -9.19 -1.56 -5.88
CA ARG A 80 -9.94 -2.82 -5.87
C ARG A 80 -9.62 -3.73 -7.06
N ARG A 81 -9.49 -3.17 -8.26
CA ARG A 81 -9.15 -3.91 -9.48
C ARG A 81 -7.64 -3.97 -9.57
N HIS A 82 -7.06 -5.09 -9.18
CA HIS A 82 -5.61 -5.31 -9.12
C HIS A 82 -4.96 -5.38 -10.51
N ASP A 83 -5.77 -5.26 -11.56
CA ASP A 83 -5.45 -5.40 -12.97
C ASP A 83 -4.44 -4.35 -13.51
N TRP A 84 -4.09 -3.34 -12.72
CA TRP A 84 -3.08 -2.32 -13.09
C TRP A 84 -1.81 -2.39 -12.25
N LEU A 85 -1.75 -3.27 -11.26
CA LEU A 85 -0.58 -3.50 -10.42
C LEU A 85 -0.25 -5.00 -10.49
N ASP A 86 0.56 -5.38 -11.47
CA ASP A 86 1.01 -6.77 -11.60
C ASP A 86 1.79 -7.18 -10.35
N ASP A 87 1.26 -8.22 -9.68
CA ASP A 87 1.83 -8.95 -8.54
C ASP A 87 1.91 -8.19 -7.19
N HIS A 88 0.97 -8.49 -6.29
CA HIS A 88 1.00 -8.02 -4.90
C HIS A 88 0.94 -9.18 -3.90
N GLY A 89 1.93 -9.24 -3.01
CA GLY A 89 1.89 -10.04 -1.79
C GLY A 89 1.41 -9.19 -0.61
N TYR A 90 0.42 -9.71 0.11
CA TYR A 90 -0.07 -9.13 1.36
C TYR A 90 0.83 -9.55 2.52
N TYR A 91 1.28 -8.59 3.33
CA TYR A 91 1.82 -8.87 4.66
C TYR A 91 0.92 -8.20 5.70
N CYS A 92 -0.15 -8.90 6.07
CA CYS A 92 -0.80 -8.65 7.35
C CYS A 92 0.14 -9.26 8.40
N HIS A 93 0.67 -8.46 9.31
CA HIS A 93 1.29 -9.03 10.53
C HIS A 93 0.14 -9.57 11.37
N THR A 94 -0.34 -10.78 11.07
CA THR A 94 -1.00 -11.58 12.09
C THR A 94 0.13 -12.20 12.88
N ASP A 95 0.27 -11.77 14.13
CA ASP A 95 1.15 -12.42 15.09
C ASP A 95 1.03 -13.94 14.95
N ALA A 96 2.18 -14.58 14.82
CA ALA A 96 2.28 -16.02 14.93
C ALA A 96 1.73 -16.44 16.30
N MET A 97 0.68 -17.25 16.30
CA MET A 97 0.36 -18.19 17.37
C MET A 97 0.63 -19.60 16.86
#